data_AF-A0A526YEJ4-F1
#
_entry.id   AF-A0A526YEJ4-F1
#
_cell.length_a   1.000
_cell.length_b   1.000
_cell.length_c   1.000
_cell.angle_alpha   90.00
_cell.angle_beta   90.00
_cell.angle_gamma   90.00
#
_symmetry.space_group_name_H-M   'P 1'
#
loop_
_entity.id
_entity.type
_entity.pdbx_description
1 polymer ?
#
loop_
_entity_poly.entity_id
_entity_poly.type
_entity_poly.pdbx_seq_one_letter_code
_entity_poly.pdbx_strand_id
1 'polypeptide(L)'
;VSTAAESLAGIQPAAAKQGEAGTVSKAAHKILKSVGEDIEKLAFNRAIARIYELANALNTPLNEAAEGKADPALKASCRRAVD
;
A
#
# COMPACT_ATOMS: atom_id res chain seq x y z
N VAL A 1 4.11 8.40 0.40
CA VAL A 1 5.21 7.86 -0.44
C VAL A 1 6.52 8.63 -0.22
N SER A 2 6.51 9.97 -0.26
CA SER A 2 7.74 10.77 -0.04
C SER A 2 8.46 10.49 1.29
N THR A 3 7.75 10.11 2.35
CA THR A 3 8.33 9.86 3.69
C THR A 3 9.18 8.60 3.77
N ALA A 4 8.90 7.57 2.97
CA ALA A 4 9.60 6.28 3.01
C ALA A 4 10.41 6.00 1.73
N ALA A 5 10.51 6.96 0.81
CA ALA A 5 11.10 6.74 -0.50
C ALA A 5 12.56 6.26 -0.41
N GLU A 6 13.34 6.85 0.48
CA GLU A 6 14.74 6.46 0.73
C GLU A 6 14.83 5.09 1.41
N SER A 7 13.97 4.82 2.40
CA SER A 7 13.99 3.55 3.14
C SER A 7 13.48 2.35 2.35
N LEU A 8 12.69 2.61 1.29
CA LEU A 8 12.19 1.62 0.35
C LEU A 8 13.02 1.55 -0.95
N ALA A 9 14.07 2.37 -1.08
CA ALA A 9 14.94 2.35 -2.25
C ALA A 9 15.71 1.02 -2.33
N GLY A 10 15.68 0.38 -3.50
CA GLY A 10 16.38 -0.90 -3.74
C GLY A 10 15.71 -2.13 -3.13
N ILE A 11 14.61 -1.99 -2.40
CA ILE A 11 13.85 -3.13 -1.88
C ILE A 11 13.04 -3.76 -3.00
N GLN A 12 13.14 -5.08 -3.15
CA GLN A 12 12.35 -5.83 -4.12
C GLN A 12 10.88 -5.87 -3.67
N PRO A 13 9.92 -5.43 -4.50
CA PRO A 13 8.51 -5.46 -4.16
C PRO A 13 8.01 -6.90 -4.05
N ALA A 14 7.42 -7.24 -2.90
CA ALA A 14 6.86 -8.56 -2.67
C ALA A 14 5.57 -8.48 -1.86
N ALA A 15 4.59 -9.31 -2.22
CA ALA A 15 3.38 -9.47 -1.43
C ALA A 15 3.63 -10.44 -0.26
N ALA A 16 3.03 -10.15 0.88
CA ALA A 16 3.01 -11.03 2.04
C ALA A 16 1.59 -11.59 2.29
N LYS A 17 1.52 -12.72 2.99
CA LYS A 17 0.26 -13.41 3.32
C LYS A 17 -0.12 -13.33 4.80
N GLN A 18 0.84 -12.98 5.66
CA GLN A 18 0.69 -13.02 7.12
C GLN A 18 1.27 -11.76 7.76
N GLY A 19 0.92 -11.54 9.03
CA GLY A 19 1.38 -10.40 9.80
C GLY A 19 0.97 -9.06 9.20
N GLU A 20 1.63 -8.02 9.66
CA GLU A 20 1.36 -6.65 9.23
C GLU A 20 1.60 -6.43 7.73
N ALA A 21 2.68 -7.03 7.20
CA ALA A 21 2.98 -7.05 5.77
C ALA A 21 1.82 -7.65 4.93
N GLY A 22 1.19 -8.71 5.44
CA GLY A 22 0.01 -9.33 4.84
C GLY A 22 -1.22 -8.42 4.87
N THR A 23 -1.41 -7.66 5.95
CA THR A 23 -2.47 -6.64 6.06
C THR A 23 -2.29 -5.55 5.00
N VAL A 24 -1.07 -5.04 4.81
CA VAL A 24 -0.74 -4.07 3.75
C VAL A 24 -1.06 -4.64 2.37
N SER A 25 -0.58 -5.85 2.08
CA SER A 25 -0.80 -6.51 0.78
C SER A 25 -2.30 -6.72 0.49
N LYS A 26 -3.06 -7.14 1.51
CA LYS A 26 -4.51 -7.36 1.40
C LYS A 26 -5.27 -6.04 1.18
N ALA A 27 -4.90 -4.98 1.90
CA ALA A 27 -5.50 -3.66 1.73
C ALA A 27 -5.27 -3.13 0.31
N ALA A 28 -4.03 -3.17 -0.17
CA ALA A 28 -3.68 -2.74 -1.52
C ALA A 28 -4.47 -3.50 -2.60
N HIS A 29 -4.49 -4.84 -2.54
CA HIS A 29 -5.23 -5.66 -3.50
C HIS A 29 -6.75 -5.42 -3.46
N LYS A 30 -7.33 -5.31 -2.26
CA LYS A 30 -8.77 -5.08 -2.11
C LYS A 30 -9.16 -3.72 -2.71
N ILE A 31 -8.39 -2.69 -2.42
CA ILE A 31 -8.66 -1.34 -2.91
C ILE A 31 -8.47 -1.26 -4.42
N LEU A 32 -7.39 -1.83 -4.96
CA LEU A 32 -7.16 -1.87 -6.40
C LEU A 32 -8.34 -2.53 -7.15
N LYS A 33 -8.82 -3.67 -6.63
CA LYS A 33 -10.00 -4.34 -7.18
C LYS A 33 -11.23 -3.43 -7.15
N SER A 34 -11.53 -2.81 -6.01
CA SER A 34 -12.68 -1.92 -5.88
C SER A 34 -12.59 -0.68 -6.77
N VAL A 35 -11.40 -0.11 -6.96
CA VAL A 35 -11.18 0.98 -7.92
C VAL A 35 -11.51 0.55 -9.34
N GLY A 36 -11.06 -0.64 -9.76
CA GLY A 36 -11.40 -1.21 -11.07
C GLY A 36 -12.92 -1.36 -11.25
N GLU A 37 -13.60 -1.94 -10.27
CA GLU A 37 -15.06 -2.10 -10.28
C GLU A 37 -15.81 -0.76 -10.32
N ASP A 38 -15.29 0.27 -9.63
CA ASP A 38 -15.87 1.61 -9.65
C ASP A 38 -15.64 2.30 -11.00
N ILE A 39 -14.49 2.09 -11.66
CA ILE A 39 -14.20 2.59 -13.01
C ILE A 39 -15.13 1.96 -14.06
N GLU A 40 -15.32 0.63 -14.01
CA GLU A 40 -16.24 -0.09 -14.91
C GLU A 40 -17.68 0.44 -14.84
N LYS A 41 -18.09 0.95 -13.68
CA LYS A 41 -19.42 1.51 -13.42
C LYS A 41 -19.51 3.02 -13.63
N LEU A 42 -18.45 3.67 -14.13
CA LEU A 42 -18.34 5.13 -14.26
C LEU A 42 -18.51 5.88 -12.92
N ALA A 43 -18.23 5.21 -11.79
CA ALA A 43 -18.37 5.75 -10.44
C ALA A 43 -17.08 6.46 -9.98
N PHE A 44 -16.59 7.42 -10.77
CA PHE A 44 -15.27 8.04 -10.57
C PHE A 44 -15.06 8.67 -9.19
N ASN A 45 -16.07 9.34 -8.64
CA ASN A 45 -15.98 9.92 -7.29
C ASN A 45 -15.71 8.86 -6.22
N ARG A 46 -16.29 7.67 -6.38
CA ARG A 46 -16.09 6.56 -5.46
C ARG A 46 -14.69 5.94 -5.63
N ALA A 47 -14.22 5.80 -6.87
CA ALA A 47 -12.85 5.38 -7.15
C ALA A 47 -11.81 6.33 -6.51
N ILE A 48 -12.04 7.65 -6.56
CA ILE A 48 -11.16 8.63 -5.90
C ILE A 48 -11.17 8.43 -4.38
N ALA A 49 -12.34 8.24 -3.77
CA ALA A 49 -12.43 7.97 -2.33
C ALA A 49 -11.65 6.71 -1.92
N ARG A 50 -11.66 5.65 -2.76
CA ARG A 50 -10.86 4.44 -2.54
C ARG A 50 -9.36 4.70 -2.60
N ILE A 51 -8.89 5.58 -3.48
CA ILE A 51 -7.47 5.95 -3.54
C ILE A 51 -7.04 6.66 -2.24
N TYR A 52 -7.88 7.54 -1.69
CA TYR A 52 -7.62 8.14 -0.38
C TYR A 52 -7.64 7.12 0.76
N GLU A 53 -8.55 6.13 0.70
CA GLU A 53 -8.57 5.02 1.64
C GLU A 53 -7.23 4.26 1.63
N LEU A 54 -6.66 4.00 0.44
CA LEU A 54 -5.35 3.36 0.31
C LEU A 54 -4.24 4.22 0.88
N ALA A 55 -4.19 5.51 0.51
CA ALA A 55 -3.18 6.44 1.01
C ALA A 55 -3.18 6.50 2.54
N ASN A 56 -4.37 6.52 3.16
CA ASN A 56 -4.51 6.52 4.60
C ASN A 56 -4.11 5.17 5.23
N ALA A 57 -4.49 4.05 4.62
CA ALA A 57 -4.11 2.72 5.08
C ALA A 57 -2.59 2.49 5.04
N LEU A 58 -1.89 3.12 4.08
CA LEU A 58 -0.43 3.03 3.95
C LEU A 58 0.32 4.02 4.85
N ASN A 59 -0.34 4.99 5.48
CA ASN A 59 0.35 6.05 6.21
C ASN A 59 1.20 5.51 7.37
N THR A 60 0.60 4.71 8.27
CA THR A 60 1.32 4.08 9.39
C THR A 60 2.49 3.19 8.93
N PRO A 61 2.28 2.17 8.07
CA PRO A 61 3.38 1.26 7.71
C PRO A 61 4.48 1.95 6.90
N LEU A 62 4.16 3.00 6.11
CA LEU A 62 5.19 3.81 5.46
C LEU A 62 6.00 4.64 6.48
N ASN A 63 5.38 5.16 7.52
CA ASN A 63 6.10 5.88 8.58
C ASN A 63 7.00 4.93 9.38
N GLU A 64 6.54 3.72 9.67
CA GLU A 64 7.40 2.71 10.32
C GLU A 64 8.58 2.28 9.43
N ALA A 65 8.37 2.20 8.12
CA ALA A 65 9.45 1.97 7.17
C ALA A 65 10.45 3.13 7.14
N ALA A 66 9.98 4.37 7.20
CA ALA A 66 10.81 5.58 7.26
C ALA A 66 11.63 5.66 8.57
N GLU A 67 11.01 5.31 9.70
CA GLU A 67 11.64 5.30 11.03
C GLU A 67 12.59 4.11 11.25
N GLY A 68 12.71 3.20 10.27
CA GLY A 68 13.56 2.02 10.37
C GLY A 68 13.01 0.91 11.28
N LYS A 69 11.73 0.99 11.66
CA LYS A 69 11.05 0.02 12.53
C LYS A 69 10.42 -1.15 11.75
N ALA A 70 10.20 -0.98 10.45
CA ALA A 70 9.63 -2.02 9.61
C ALA A 70 10.64 -3.15 9.31
N ASP A 71 10.19 -4.39 9.45
CA ASP A 71 10.94 -5.56 9.00
C ASP A 71 11.03 -5.63 7.45
N PRO A 72 11.88 -6.51 6.89
CA PRO A 72 12.04 -6.62 5.44
C PRO A 72 10.74 -6.99 4.69
N ALA A 73 9.85 -7.78 5.31
CA ALA A 73 8.60 -8.20 4.68
C ALA A 73 7.58 -7.06 4.60
N LEU A 74 7.50 -6.24 5.64
CA LEU A 74 6.69 -5.04 5.68
C LEU A 74 7.21 -4.01 4.67
N LYS A 75 8.53 -3.78 4.61
CA LYS A 75 9.12 -2.90 3.60
C LYS A 75 8.85 -3.37 2.16
N ALA A 76 9.01 -4.67 1.88
CA ALA A 76 8.71 -5.23 0.56
C ALA A 76 7.23 -5.10 0.18
N SER A 77 6.33 -5.26 1.15
CA SER A 77 4.88 -5.10 0.94
C SER A 77 4.48 -3.64 0.75
N CYS A 78 5.07 -2.72 1.52
CA CYS A 78 4.92 -1.28 1.32
C CYS A 78 5.43 -0.86 -0.05
N ARG A 79 6.59 -1.36 -0.49
CA ARG A 79 7.12 -1.10 -1.82
C ARG A 79 6.16 -1.59 -2.91
N ARG A 80 5.69 -2.83 -2.78
CA ARG A 80 4.70 -3.40 -3.70
C ARG A 80 3.39 -2.62 -3.76
N ALA A 81 2.96 -2.01 -2.66
CA ALA A 81 1.72 -1.26 -2.58
C ALA A 81 1.80 0.14 -3.20
N VAL A 82 3.01 0.68 -3.41
CA VAL A 82 3.25 2.03 -3.96
C VAL A 82 3.94 2.03 -5.33
N ASP A 83 4.32 0.86 -5.85
CA ASP A 83 4.77 0.65 -7.23
C ASP A 83 3.58 0.66 -8.20
#